data_AF-A0A2H1X273-F1
#
_entry.id   AF-A0A2H1X273-F1
#
_cell.length_a   1.000
_cell.length_b   1.000
_cell.length_c   1.000
_cell.angle_alpha   90.00
_cell.angle_beta   90.00
_cell.angle_gamma   90.00
#
_symmetry.space_group_name_H-M   'P 1'
#
loop_
_entity.id
_entity.type
_entity.pdbx_description
1 polymer ?
#
loop_
_entity_poly.entity_id
_entity_poly.type
_entity_poly.pdbx_seq_one_letter_code
_entity_poly.pdbx_strand_id
1 'polypeptide(L)' 'MKYFFVLAAILAVFVLQSSAQRCDCPDDFVPVCARDMRTYPNECTMTCARQQKLYDGECRRQAPIK' A
#
# COMPACT_ATOMS: atom_id res chain seq x y z
N MET A 1 -7.60 -8.49 38.82
CA MET A 1 -6.49 -9.25 38.21
C MET A 1 -6.76 -9.68 36.77
N LYS A 2 -7.90 -10.31 36.43
CA LYS A 2 -8.20 -10.76 35.05
C LYS A 2 -8.22 -9.63 34.00
N TYR A 3 -8.81 -8.48 34.33
CA TYR A 3 -8.86 -7.31 33.45
C TYR A 3 -7.51 -6.61 33.25
N PHE A 4 -6.62 -6.69 34.24
CA PHE A 4 -5.29 -6.08 34.17
C PHE A 4 -4.45 -6.73 33.07
N PHE A 5 -4.45 -8.07 33.02
CA PHE A 5 -3.79 -8.83 31.95
C PHE A 5 -4.40 -8.54 30.58
N VAL A 6 -5.72 -8.36 30.51
CA VAL A 6 -6.42 -8.01 29.28
C VAL A 6 -6.03 -6.61 28.79
N LEU A 7 -5.99 -5.61 29.67
CA LEU A 7 -5.59 -4.24 29.34
C LEU A 7 -4.11 -4.16 28.93
N ALA A 8 -3.22 -4.88 29.63
CA ALA A 8 -1.81 -4.96 29.27
C ALA A 8 -1.60 -5.58 27.88
N ALA A 9 -2.36 -6.63 27.54
CA ALA A 9 -2.32 -7.26 26.22
C ALA A 9 -2.86 -6.34 25.11
N ILE A 10 -3.96 -5.62 25.35
CA ILE A 10 -4.53 -4.67 24.38
C ILE A 10 -3.55 -3.52 24.10
N LEU A 11 -2.94 -2.96 25.15
CA LEU A 11 -1.92 -1.92 25.02
C LEU A 11 -0.71 -2.47 24.24
N ALA A 12 -0.23 -3.67 24.56
CA ALA A 12 0.87 -4.33 23.85
C ALA A 12 0.58 -4.57 22.36
N VAL A 13 -0.65 -4.97 22.00
CA VAL A 13 -1.08 -5.14 20.61
C VAL A 13 -1.09 -3.80 19.86
N PHE A 14 -1.51 -2.72 20.50
CA PHE A 14 -1.48 -1.38 19.91
C PHE A 14 -0.06 -0.88 19.60
N VAL A 15 0.94 -1.19 20.43
CA VAL A 15 2.34 -0.76 20.20
C VAL A 15 3.02 -1.54 19.06
N LEU A 16 2.55 -2.74 18.72
CA LEU A 16 3.18 -3.62 17.72
C LEU A 16 2.70 -3.38 16.28
N GLN A 17 1.73 -2.50 16.05
CA GLN A 17 1.21 -2.21 14.71
C GLN A 17 1.98 -1.07 14.02
N SER A 18 3.24 -1.32 13.67
CA SER A 18 3.95 -0.47 12.72
C SER A 18 4.86 -1.30 11.82
N SER A 19 4.28 -2.26 11.10
CA SER A 19 4.99 -2.88 9.98
C SER A 19 4.99 -1.88 8.82
N ALA A 20 5.98 -1.00 8.79
CA ALA A 20 6.46 -0.46 7.53
C ALA A 20 6.89 -1.67 6.69
N GLN A 21 5.97 -2.20 5.88
CA GLN A 21 6.22 -3.30 4.97
C GLN A 21 7.31 -2.79 4.03
N ARG A 22 8.57 -3.19 4.29
CA ARG A 22 9.64 -2.97 3.35
C ARG A 22 9.33 -3.85 2.16
N CYS A 23 9.15 -3.23 1.02
CA CYS A 23 8.93 -3.93 -0.23
C CYS A 23 10.23 -3.84 -1.02
N ASP A 24 10.81 -4.99 -1.28
CA ASP A 24 11.98 -5.11 -2.14
C ASP A 24 11.49 -5.06 -3.58
N CYS A 25 11.38 -3.84 -4.12
CA CYS A 25 11.04 -3.59 -5.51
C CYS A 25 12.26 -3.07 -6.26
N PRO A 26 12.43 -3.43 -7.54
CA PRO A 26 13.40 -2.77 -8.40
C PRO A 26 13.07 -1.28 -8.57
N ASP A 27 14.11 -0.49 -8.88
CA ASP A 27 14.00 0.95 -9.16
C ASP A 27 13.70 1.25 -10.64
N ASP A 28 13.19 0.26 -11.39
CA ASP A 28 12.79 0.44 -12.78
C ASP A 28 11.57 1.34 -12.89
N PHE A 29 11.58 2.23 -13.88
CA PHE A 29 10.48 3.15 -14.14
C PHE A 29 9.62 2.63 -15.30
N VAL A 30 8.62 1.82 -14.96
CA VAL A 30 7.60 1.26 -15.85
C VAL A 30 6.23 1.65 -15.29
N PRO A 31 5.80 2.90 -15.48
CA PRO A 31 4.72 3.48 -14.69
C PRO A 31 3.39 2.74 -14.91
N VAL A 32 2.60 2.63 -13.84
CA VAL A 32 1.25 2.06 -13.88
C VAL A 32 0.27 2.98 -13.15
N CYS A 33 -0.93 3.14 -13.71
CA CYS A 33 -2.00 3.89 -13.08
C CYS A 33 -2.84 2.92 -12.24
N ALA A 34 -3.01 3.24 -10.96
CA ALA A 34 -3.80 2.45 -10.03
C ALA A 34 -5.23 3.00 -9.85
N ARG A 35 -6.11 2.20 -9.22
CA ARG A 35 -7.50 2.57 -8.92
C ARG A 35 -7.67 3.77 -7.99
N ASP A 36 -6.64 4.08 -7.19
CA ASP A 36 -6.61 5.27 -6.34
C ASP A 36 -6.21 6.55 -7.11
N MET A 37 -6.13 6.46 -8.44
CA MET A 37 -5.74 7.54 -9.36
C MET A 37 -4.31 8.03 -9.14
N ARG A 38 -3.44 7.18 -8.56
CA ARG A 38 -2.01 7.45 -8.41
C ARG A 38 -1.19 6.66 -9.43
N THR A 39 -0.17 7.32 -9.95
CA THR A 39 0.89 6.66 -10.72
C THR A 39 1.86 5.99 -9.76
N TYR A 40 2.07 4.70 -9.95
CA TYR A 40 3.13 3.94 -9.30
C TYR A 40 4.31 3.77 -10.26
N PRO A 41 5.58 3.88 -9.77
CA PRO A 41 6.77 3.74 -10.61
C PRO A 41 6.85 2.42 -11.39
N ASN A 42 6.32 1.34 -10.80
CA ASN A 42 6.22 0.02 -11.42
C ASN A 42 5.11 -0.81 -10.76
N GLU A 43 4.80 -1.97 -11.34
CA GLU A 43 3.76 -2.86 -10.83
C GLU A 43 4.11 -3.42 -9.43
N CYS A 44 5.39 -3.64 -9.13
CA CYS A 44 5.83 -4.10 -7.80
C CYS A 44 5.46 -3.09 -6.70
N THR A 45 5.79 -1.81 -6.89
CA THR A 45 5.51 -0.75 -5.91
C THR A 45 4.00 -0.50 -5.76
N MET A 46 3.22 -0.70 -6.82
CA MET A 46 1.76 -0.70 -6.77
C MET A 46 1.22 -1.85 -5.91
N THR A 47 1.68 -3.08 -6.14
CA THR A 47 1.27 -4.26 -5.37
C THR A 47 1.70 -4.15 -3.90
N CYS A 48 2.89 -3.61 -3.64
CA CYS A 48 3.37 -3.30 -2.30
C CYS A 48 2.40 -2.41 -1.52
N ALA A 49 1.88 -1.37 -2.18
CA ALA A 49 0.88 -0.48 -1.62
C ALA A 49 -0.55 -1.07 -1.62
N ARG A 50 -0.69 -2.35 -1.97
CA ARG A 50 -1.96 -3.10 -2.06
C ARG A 50 -2.98 -2.43 -2.97
N GLN A 51 -2.51 -1.77 -4.02
CA GLN A 51 -3.37 -1.17 -5.04
C GLN A 51 -3.61 -2.12 -6.20
N GLN A 52 -4.66 -1.82 -6.96
CA GLN A 52 -5.03 -2.55 -8.17
C GLN A 52 -4.73 -1.70 -9.40
N LYS A 53 -4.18 -2.35 -10.44
CA LYS A 53 -3.91 -1.72 -11.72
C LYS A 53 -5.22 -1.31 -12.40
N LEU A 54 -5.21 -0.10 -12.95
CA LEU A 54 -6.25 0.40 -13.85
C LEU A 54 -5.79 0.25 -15.30
N TYR A 55 -4.61 0.78 -15.64
CA TYR A 55 -3.96 0.64 -16.94
C TYR A 55 -2.44 0.87 -16.84
N ASP A 56 -1.70 0.41 -17.85
CA ASP A 56 -0.26 0.67 -17.96
C ASP A 56 0.00 2.12 -18.40
N GLY A 57 1.05 2.73 -17.86
CA GLY A 57 1.39 4.15 -18.02
C GLY A 57 0.97 5.01 -16.83
N GLU A 58 1.37 6.28 -16.85
CA GLU A 58 1.03 7.24 -15.79
C GLU A 58 -0.47 7.57 -15.78
N CYS A 59 -1.02 7.84 -14.58
CA CYS A 59 -2.36 8.37 -14.47
C CYS A 59 -2.45 9.75 -15.13
N ARG A 60 -3.34 9.87 -16.11
CA ARG A 60 -3.66 11.16 -16.74
C ARG A 60 -4.86 11.75 -16.02
N ARG A 61 -4.85 13.06 -15.72
CA ARG A 61 -5.92 13.75 -14.96
C ARG A 61 -7.32 13.63 -15.58
N GLN A 62 -7.45 13.05 -16.77
CA GLN A 62 -8.66 12.53 -17.39
C GLN A 62 -8.21 11.50 -18.43
N ALA A 63 -8.28 10.21 -18.11
CA ALA A 63 -8.49 9.22 -19.17
C ALA A 63 -9.97 8.85 -19.08
N PRO A 64 -10.86 9.36 -19.96
CA PRO A 64 -12.14 8.69 -20.14
C PRO A 64 -11.80 7.25 -20.51
N ILE A 65 -12.28 6.30 -19.71
CA ILE A 65 -12.26 4.89 -20.10
C ILE A 65 -13.15 4.83 -21.34
N LYS A 66 -12.51 4.78 -22.51
CA LYS A 66 -13.20 4.63 -23.79
C LYS A 66 -13.49 3.16 -24.01
#